data_AF-A0A7L8SAP0-F1
#
_entry.id   AF-A0A7L8SAP0-F1
#
_cell.length_a   1.000
_cell.length_b   1.000
_cell.length_c   1.000
_cell.angle_alpha   90.00
_cell.angle_beta   90.00
_cell.angle_gamma   90.00
#
_symmetry.space_group_name_H-M   'P 1'
#
loop_
_entity.id
_entity.type
_entity.pdbx_description
1 polymer ?
#
loop_
_entity_poly.entity_id
_entity_poly.type
_entity_poly.pdbx_seq_one_letter_code
_entity_poly.pdbx_strand_id
1 'polypeptide(L)'
;MREADDACFAGARLFVDTQEALQKSGELLGPMSRGVFATEDVVGELADLAAGRIQGRADSDGRTVFKAVGTALEDLAAAVVVYEASDSN
;
A
#
# COMPACT_ATOMS: atom_id res chain seq x y z
N MET A 1 -16.28 1.93 -0.78
CA MET A 1 -16.31 0.67 -1.55
C MET A 1 -15.32 -0.30 -0.94
N ARG A 2 -15.59 -1.61 -1.07
CA ARG A 2 -14.76 -2.72 -0.58
C ARG A 2 -14.91 -3.89 -1.55
N GLU A 3 -13.81 -4.58 -1.81
CA GLU A 3 -13.59 -5.69 -2.72
C GLU A 3 -13.01 -6.95 -2.01
N ALA A 4 -12.34 -6.82 -0.85
CA ALA A 4 -11.69 -7.93 -0.12
C ALA A 4 -12.17 -8.09 1.33
N ASP A 5 -12.53 -9.31 1.78
CA ASP A 5 -13.07 -9.61 3.12
C ASP A 5 -12.11 -9.36 4.31
N ASP A 6 -12.62 -9.28 5.55
CA ASP A 6 -11.86 -8.99 6.78
C ASP A 6 -10.80 -10.06 7.00
N ALA A 7 -11.12 -11.30 6.62
CA ALA A 7 -10.19 -12.41 6.63
C ALA A 7 -8.95 -12.17 5.74
N CYS A 8 -8.98 -11.24 4.79
CA CYS A 8 -7.81 -10.85 4.00
C CYS A 8 -6.79 -10.07 4.86
N PHE A 9 -7.27 -9.22 5.76
CA PHE A 9 -6.45 -8.33 6.59
C PHE A 9 -6.05 -8.98 7.92
N ALA A 10 -6.91 -9.82 8.48
CA ALA A 10 -6.65 -10.50 9.75
C ALA A 10 -5.32 -11.28 9.70
N GLY A 11 -4.38 -10.93 10.59
CA GLY A 11 -3.06 -11.55 10.70
C GLY A 11 -2.16 -11.39 9.47
N ALA A 12 -2.52 -10.51 8.52
CA ALA A 12 -1.69 -10.24 7.36
C ALA A 12 -0.65 -9.17 7.67
N ARG A 13 0.50 -9.28 7.01
CA ARG A 13 1.51 -8.21 7.02
C ARG A 13 1.09 -7.13 6.03
N LEU A 14 0.58 -6.01 6.55
CA LEU A 14 -0.08 -4.96 5.76
C LEU A 14 0.91 -3.83 5.42
N PHE A 15 0.92 -3.45 4.14
CA PHE A 15 1.67 -2.32 3.60
C PHE A 15 0.72 -1.41 2.81
N VAL A 16 1.03 -0.13 2.76
CA VAL A 16 0.22 0.86 2.02
C VAL A 16 1.08 1.64 1.03
N ASP A 17 0.47 2.23 0.01
CA ASP A 17 1.18 3.16 -0.88
C ASP A 17 1.54 4.46 -0.15
N THR A 18 0.57 5.03 0.56
CA THR A 18 0.67 6.25 1.35
C THR A 18 -0.11 6.13 2.65
N GLN A 19 0.23 6.92 3.67
CA GLN A 19 -0.53 7.02 4.91
C GLN A 19 -1.99 7.45 4.68
N GLU A 20 -2.27 8.16 3.58
CA GLU A 20 -3.64 8.57 3.24
C GLU A 20 -4.57 7.38 2.99
N ALA A 21 -4.02 6.21 2.63
CA ALA A 21 -4.81 4.99 2.46
C ALA A 21 -5.61 4.65 3.73
N LEU A 22 -5.06 4.91 4.92
CA LEU A 22 -5.70 4.65 6.21
C LEU A 22 -6.88 5.58 6.49
N GLN A 23 -7.01 6.67 5.76
CA GLN A 23 -8.06 7.68 5.91
C GLN A 23 -9.11 7.63 4.80
N LYS A 24 -8.74 7.10 3.62
CA LYS A 24 -9.58 7.14 2.41
C LYS A 24 -10.08 5.78 1.98
N SER A 25 -9.36 4.71 2.32
CA SER A 25 -9.64 3.38 1.81
C SER A 25 -10.76 2.70 2.60
N GLY A 26 -11.90 2.45 1.95
CA GLY A 26 -12.98 1.64 2.53
C GLY A 26 -12.54 0.19 2.87
N GLU A 27 -11.50 -0.31 2.20
CA GLU A 27 -10.83 -1.58 2.52
C GLU A 27 -10.12 -1.58 3.86
N LEU A 28 -9.64 -0.41 4.34
CA LEU A 28 -8.88 -0.32 5.60
C LEU A 28 -9.77 0.23 6.72
N LEU A 29 -10.51 1.31 6.44
CA LEU A 29 -11.41 1.95 7.41
C LEU A 29 -12.44 0.98 7.99
N GLY A 30 -13.03 0.13 7.14
CA GLY A 30 -14.01 -0.86 7.56
C GLY A 30 -13.42 -1.85 8.57
N PRO A 31 -12.43 -2.66 8.19
CA PRO A 31 -11.81 -3.63 9.10
C PRO A 31 -11.21 -2.98 10.36
N MET A 32 -10.60 -1.80 10.25
CA MET A 32 -10.10 -1.05 11.42
C MET A 32 -11.23 -0.69 12.38
N SER A 33 -12.36 -0.17 11.88
CA SER A 33 -13.52 0.15 12.73
C SER A 33 -14.13 -1.07 13.42
N ARG A 34 -13.92 -2.27 12.86
CA ARG A 34 -14.36 -3.55 13.42
C ARG A 34 -13.30 -4.23 14.30
N GLY A 35 -12.12 -3.64 14.44
CA GLY A 35 -11.03 -4.18 15.25
C GLY A 35 -10.32 -5.39 14.64
N VAL A 36 -10.36 -5.54 13.31
CA VAL A 36 -9.65 -6.63 12.60
C VAL A 36 -8.14 -6.43 12.64
N PHE A 37 -7.70 -5.18 12.57
CA PHE A 37 -6.33 -4.71 12.76
C PHE A 37 -6.38 -3.24 13.20
N ALA A 38 -5.28 -2.73 13.74
CA ALA A 38 -5.10 -1.35 14.16
C ALA A 38 -4.13 -0.60 13.22
N THR A 39 -4.15 0.74 13.24
CA THR A 39 -3.26 1.57 12.42
C THR A 39 -1.78 1.17 12.61
N GLU A 40 -1.43 0.81 13.84
CA GLU A 40 -0.08 0.42 14.26
C GLU A 40 0.36 -0.95 13.70
N ASP A 41 -0.57 -1.77 13.21
CA ASP A 41 -0.28 -3.05 12.56
C ASP A 41 0.18 -2.88 11.10
N VAL A 42 0.09 -1.66 10.54
CA VAL A 42 0.60 -1.34 9.20
C VAL A 42 2.12 -1.22 9.27
N VAL A 43 2.81 -2.07 8.52
CA VAL A 43 4.28 -2.19 8.57
C VAL A 43 4.98 -0.96 7.97
N GLY A 44 4.38 -0.33 6.97
CA GLY A 44 4.87 0.94 6.42
C GLY A 44 4.43 1.19 4.97
N GLU A 45 5.03 2.20 4.36
CA GLU A 45 4.69 2.70 3.03
C GLU A 45 5.53 2.05 1.91
N LEU A 46 5.03 2.11 0.68
CA LEU A 46 5.75 1.66 -0.51
C LEU A 46 7.12 2.33 -0.65
N ALA A 47 7.22 3.61 -0.28
CA ALA A 47 8.48 4.35 -0.32
C ALA A 47 9.54 3.77 0.64
N ASP A 48 9.13 3.27 1.80
CA ASP A 48 10.04 2.64 2.77
C ASP A 48 10.47 1.25 2.31
N LEU A 49 9.54 0.49 1.72
CA LEU A 49 9.84 -0.80 1.08
C LEU A 49 10.86 -0.64 -0.05
N ALA A 50 10.59 0.29 -0.98
CA ALA A 50 11.45 0.54 -2.13
C ALA A 50 12.84 1.04 -1.73
N ALA A 51 12.93 1.81 -0.64
CA ALA A 51 14.20 2.29 -0.09
C ALA A 51 14.93 1.28 0.81
N GLY A 52 14.36 0.11 1.07
CA GLY A 52 14.92 -0.90 1.98
C GLY A 52 14.96 -0.45 3.44
N ARG A 53 14.17 0.56 3.83
CA ARG A 53 14.09 1.05 5.22
C ARG A 53 13.28 0.13 6.12
N ILE A 54 12.36 -0.62 5.54
CA ILE A 54 11.59 -1.66 6.22
C ILE A 54 11.73 -2.98 5.48
N GLN A 55 11.66 -4.08 6.25
CA GLN A 55 11.70 -5.41 5.69
C GLN A 55 10.38 -5.73 4.98
N GLY A 56 10.49 -6.11 3.70
CA GLY A 56 9.39 -6.69 2.92
C GLY A 56 9.02 -8.09 3.39
N ARG A 57 8.66 -8.99 2.45
CA ARG A 57 8.30 -10.37 2.78
C ARG A 57 9.49 -11.13 3.38
N ALA A 58 9.24 -11.84 4.48
CA ALA A 58 10.07 -12.91 5.03
C ALA A 58 9.43 -14.29 4.78
N ASP A 59 10.21 -15.36 4.82
CA ASP A 59 9.70 -16.74 4.67
C ASP A 59 8.73 -17.15 5.80
N SER A 60 8.91 -16.56 6.98
CA SER A 60 8.01 -16.73 8.13
C SER A 60 6.74 -15.90 8.02
N ASP A 61 6.69 -14.95 7.08
CA ASP A 61 5.47 -14.17 6.87
C ASP A 61 4.42 -15.05 6.23
N GLY A 62 3.21 -15.01 6.79
CA GLY A 62 2.04 -15.60 6.13
C GLY A 62 1.59 -14.73 4.96
N ARG A 63 0.32 -14.33 5.01
CA ARG A 63 -0.27 -13.46 4.00
C ARG A 63 0.32 -12.05 4.11
N THR A 64 0.60 -11.43 2.97
CA THR A 64 0.91 -10.00 2.88
C THR A 64 -0.20 -9.30 2.11
N VAL A 65 -0.53 -8.09 2.50
CA VAL A 65 -1.48 -7.24 1.76
C VAL A 65 -0.79 -5.93 1.46
N PHE A 66 -0.85 -5.50 0.20
CA PHE A 66 -0.49 -4.15 -0.20
C PHE A 66 -1.77 -3.44 -0.62
N LYS A 67 -2.10 -2.32 0.03
CA LYS A 67 -3.27 -1.52 -0.33
C LYS A 67 -2.83 -0.16 -0.88
N ALA A 68 -3.18 0.08 -2.14
CA ALA A 68 -2.99 1.39 -2.79
C ALA A 68 -4.30 2.15 -2.93
N VAL A 69 -4.27 3.47 -2.70
CA VAL A 69 -5.31 4.43 -3.08
C VAL A 69 -4.88 5.33 -4.25
N GLY A 70 -3.61 5.27 -4.64
CA GLY A 70 -2.97 6.05 -5.69
C GLY A 70 -2.29 7.30 -5.14
N THR A 71 -1.15 7.65 -5.73
CA THR A 71 -0.45 8.93 -5.48
C THR A 71 -0.13 9.61 -6.79
N ALA A 72 -0.27 10.94 -6.84
CA ALA A 72 0.07 11.74 -8.03
C ALA A 72 1.55 11.60 -8.45
N LEU A 73 2.41 11.15 -7.52
CA LEU A 73 3.81 10.87 -7.83
C LEU A 73 3.96 9.74 -8.86
N GLU A 74 3.12 8.71 -8.80
CA GLU A 74 3.15 7.58 -9.74
C GLU A 74 2.76 8.05 -11.15
N ASP A 75 1.73 8.87 -11.26
CA ASP A 75 1.28 9.46 -12.52
C ASP A 75 2.38 10.35 -13.13
N LEU A 76 2.98 11.23 -12.32
CA LEU A 76 4.03 12.13 -12.77
C LEU A 76 5.29 11.36 -13.21
N ALA A 77 5.71 10.34 -12.44
CA ALA A 77 6.84 9.51 -12.80
C ALA A 77 6.61 8.81 -14.13
N ALA A 78 5.42 8.24 -14.35
CA ALA A 78 5.05 7.63 -15.63
C ALA A 78 5.05 8.66 -16.78
N ALA A 79 4.50 9.86 -16.54
CA ALA A 79 4.47 10.93 -17.52
C ALA A 79 5.87 11.40 -17.95
N VAL A 80 6.81 11.51 -17.01
CA VAL A 80 8.22 11.85 -17.29
C VAL A 80 8.85 10.79 -18.19
N VAL A 81 8.70 9.51 -17.86
CA VAL A 81 9.24 8.40 -18.68
C VAL A 81 8.71 8.47 -20.13
N VAL A 82 7.41 8.71 -20.30
CA VAL A 82 6.80 8.84 -21.63
C VAL A 82 7.30 10.09 -22.35
N TYR A 83 7.40 11.21 -21.65
CA TYR A 83 7.87 12.48 -22.20
C TYR A 83 9.32 12.38 -22.71
N GLU A 84 10.23 11.86 -21.88
CA GLU A 84 11.65 11.71 -22.25
C GLU A 84 11.85 10.71 -23.40
N ALA A 85 11.07 9.63 -23.42
CA ALA A 85 11.06 8.69 -24.54
C ALA A 85 10.55 9.32 -25.85
N SER A 86 9.69 10.34 -25.76
CA SER A 86 9.17 11.07 -26.92
C SER A 86 10.09 12.17 -27.45
N ASP A 87 10.95 12.74 -26.59
CA ASP A 87 11.94 13.77 -26.93
C ASP A 87 13.29 13.19 -27.42
N SER A 88 13.42 11.86 -27.41
CA SER A 88 14.58 11.13 -27.93
C SER A 88 14.55 11.05 -29.47
N ASN A 89 14.86 12.17 -30.13
CA ASN A 89 15.12 12.24 -31.58
C ASN A 89 16.53 12.74 -31.89
#